data_AF-A0A151ENN9-F1
#
_entry.id   AF-A0A151ENN9-F1
#
_cell.length_a   1.000
_cell.length_b   1.000
_cell.length_c   1.000
_cell.angle_alpha   90.00
_cell.angle_beta   90.00
_cell.angle_gamma   90.00
#
_symmetry.space_group_name_H-M   'P 1'
#
loop_
_entity.id
_entity.type
_entity.pdbx_description
1 polymer ?
#
loop_
_entity_poly.entity_id
_entity_poly.type
_entity_poly.pdbx_seq_one_letter_code
_entity_poly.pdbx_strand_id
1 'polypeptide(L)'
;MRKILLVSIMITMLIVPIAGASDISSISNNVTEQKNVSNQEYTHSVFVEACTQTWCPPCATAAAVMNEIYKSGEYDFHYVALVSDMNTAARIRTNELNVKYIPDYVFDGNFTRYVGSGGLPGEYTNRLNLCGAREVANVSLDVSVKWLGLGTLKISVTVKSNDDEDYYGYIRTYIVEKESRWDTNSGDPYHQAVIGMPINRHLSLIKSEVQPLANSYSFEVTWPGGLLGFGDIKKDNIEVVAAVYNSDTGFVDQSAASEPTSVSVNYKSFSFVNLNIFRNILENLLKWL
;
A
#
# COMPACT_ATOMS: atom_id res chain seq x y z
N MET A 1 17.71 69.25 -16.89
CA MET A 1 16.25 69.49 -16.95
C MET A 1 15.96 70.24 -18.25
N ARG A 2 15.52 69.52 -19.29
CA ARG A 2 15.20 70.06 -20.62
C ARG A 2 13.78 69.63 -20.96
N LYS A 3 12.94 70.60 -21.30
CA LYS A 3 11.63 70.44 -21.94
C LYS A 3 11.71 71.09 -23.32
N ILE A 4 10.72 70.78 -24.16
CA ILE A 4 10.48 71.19 -25.57
C ILE A 4 11.00 70.08 -26.53
N LEU A 5 10.23 69.48 -27.43
CA LEU A 5 9.23 70.00 -28.38
C LEU A 5 8.25 68.89 -28.86
N LEU A 6 7.08 69.33 -29.30
CA LEU A 6 6.02 68.75 -30.14
C LEU A 6 6.40 67.62 -31.12
N VAL A 7 5.51 66.63 -31.32
CA VAL A 7 4.93 66.27 -32.64
C VAL A 7 3.56 65.58 -32.44
N SER A 8 2.57 66.13 -33.16
CA SER A 8 1.23 65.59 -33.40
C SER A 8 1.27 64.53 -34.51
N ILE A 9 0.66 63.35 -34.31
CA ILE A 9 0.11 62.55 -35.41
C ILE A 9 -1.26 62.01 -34.98
N MET A 10 -2.32 62.64 -35.51
CA MET A 10 -3.59 61.98 -35.79
C MET A 10 -3.36 60.90 -36.85
N ILE A 11 -3.76 59.65 -36.58
CA ILE A 11 -4.39 58.81 -37.60
C ILE A 11 -5.66 58.22 -36.99
N THR A 12 -6.77 58.74 -37.51
CA THR A 12 -8.14 58.22 -37.47
C THR A 12 -8.30 56.92 -38.24
N MET A 13 -9.31 56.13 -37.83
CA MET A 13 -9.94 54.93 -38.44
C MET A 13 -9.71 53.68 -37.58
N LEU A 14 -10.72 52.93 -37.12
CA LEU A 14 -12.11 52.86 -37.54
C LEU A 14 -12.99 52.34 -36.38
N ILE A 15 -14.25 52.74 -36.45
CA ILE A 15 -15.37 52.62 -35.52
C ILE A 15 -15.93 51.19 -35.45
N VAL A 16 -16.36 50.74 -34.26
CA VAL A 16 -17.59 49.93 -34.10
C VAL A 16 -18.33 50.41 -32.83
N PRO A 17 -19.67 50.62 -32.87
CA PRO A 17 -20.40 51.36 -31.83
C PRO A 17 -20.64 50.56 -30.55
N ILE A 18 -20.62 51.29 -29.44
CA ILE A 18 -21.14 50.89 -28.14
C ILE A 18 -22.66 51.14 -28.14
N ALA A 19 -23.44 50.08 -27.93
CA ALA A 19 -24.79 50.19 -27.39
C ALA A 19 -25.15 48.90 -26.66
N GLY A 20 -25.60 49.04 -25.42
CA GLY A 20 -26.20 47.97 -24.63
C GLY A 20 -25.53 47.79 -23.28
N ALA A 21 -26.01 48.53 -22.28
CA ALA A 21 -25.84 48.13 -20.89
C ALA A 21 -26.43 46.73 -20.71
N SER A 22 -25.68 45.84 -20.06
CA SER A 22 -26.21 44.60 -19.52
C SER A 22 -25.76 44.47 -18.07
N ASP A 23 -26.75 44.27 -17.22
CA ASP A 23 -26.66 44.14 -15.78
C ASP A 23 -25.57 43.17 -15.33
N ILE A 24 -24.90 43.56 -14.25
CA ILE A 24 -24.17 42.65 -13.38
C ILE A 24 -25.22 41.79 -12.66
N SER A 25 -25.53 40.63 -13.23
CA SER A 25 -26.13 39.53 -12.48
C SER A 25 -25.80 38.20 -13.15
N SER A 26 -25.35 37.25 -12.34
CA SER A 26 -24.89 35.91 -12.67
C SER A 26 -23.48 35.78 -13.28
N ILE A 27 -22.47 35.98 -12.42
CA ILE A 27 -21.32 35.08 -12.44
C ILE A 27 -21.90 33.71 -12.06
N SER A 28 -22.33 32.92 -13.04
CA SER A 28 -22.51 31.49 -12.82
C SER A 28 -21.10 30.95 -12.64
N ASN A 29 -20.79 30.53 -11.41
CA ASN A 29 -19.59 29.80 -11.10
C ASN A 29 -19.47 28.64 -12.10
N ASN A 30 -18.49 28.69 -13.00
CA ASN A 30 -17.93 27.48 -13.56
C ASN A 30 -17.13 26.81 -12.42
N VAL A 31 -17.84 26.30 -11.42
CA VAL A 31 -17.39 25.11 -10.73
C VAL A 31 -17.41 24.05 -11.82
N THR A 32 -16.24 23.77 -12.40
CA THR A 32 -16.00 22.46 -12.96
C THR A 32 -16.31 21.48 -11.83
N GLU A 33 -17.53 20.95 -11.84
CA GLU A 33 -17.80 19.68 -11.20
C GLU A 33 -16.77 18.72 -11.76
N GLN A 34 -15.74 18.40 -10.97
CA GLN A 34 -14.99 17.18 -11.18
C GLN A 34 -16.00 16.05 -10.95
N LYS A 35 -16.64 15.65 -12.04
CA LYS A 35 -17.32 14.39 -12.12
C LYS A 35 -16.26 13.34 -11.80
N ASN A 36 -16.36 12.68 -10.65
CA ASN A 36 -15.55 11.51 -10.32
C ASN A 36 -15.84 10.45 -11.39
N VAL A 37 -14.94 10.34 -12.37
CA VAL A 37 -14.99 9.28 -13.38
C VAL A 37 -14.10 8.16 -12.86
N SER A 38 -14.65 7.29 -12.01
CA SER A 38 -13.99 6.05 -11.57
C SER A 38 -14.06 4.95 -12.65
N ASN A 39 -13.81 5.31 -13.92
CA ASN A 39 -13.74 4.40 -15.07
C ASN A 39 -12.35 4.37 -15.71
N GLN A 40 -11.31 4.84 -15.00
CA GLN A 40 -9.94 4.75 -15.50
C GLN A 40 -9.46 3.32 -15.33
N GLU A 41 -9.02 2.68 -16.42
CA GLU A 41 -8.32 1.40 -16.33
C GLU A 41 -6.93 1.62 -15.74
N TYR A 42 -6.62 0.91 -14.66
CA TYR A 42 -5.33 0.95 -14.00
C TYR A 42 -4.39 -0.02 -14.69
N THR A 43 -3.14 0.39 -14.92
CA THR A 43 -2.10 -0.48 -15.50
C THR A 43 -1.54 -1.47 -14.47
N HIS A 44 -1.69 -1.16 -13.19
CA HIS A 44 -1.26 -1.96 -12.04
C HIS A 44 -2.00 -1.51 -10.78
N SER A 45 -1.99 -2.34 -9.73
CA SER A 45 -2.51 -1.95 -8.43
C SER A 45 -1.52 -0.99 -7.75
N VAL A 46 -1.97 0.25 -7.53
CA VAL A 46 -1.18 1.33 -6.92
C VAL A 46 -0.83 0.97 -5.48
N PHE A 47 0.36 1.34 -5.01
CA PHE A 47 0.76 1.11 -3.61
C PHE A 47 0.94 2.40 -2.85
N VAL A 48 0.35 2.50 -1.65
CA VAL A 48 0.42 3.69 -0.81
C VAL A 48 0.98 3.40 0.57
N GLU A 49 2.02 4.13 0.96
CA GLU A 49 2.58 4.09 2.32
C GLU A 49 2.15 5.35 3.09
N ALA A 50 1.30 5.16 4.10
CA ALA A 50 0.78 6.23 4.94
C ALA A 50 1.65 6.41 6.19
N CYS A 51 2.55 7.38 6.19
CA CYS A 51 3.43 7.67 7.32
C CYS A 51 2.70 8.50 8.37
N THR A 52 2.62 7.97 9.60
CA THR A 52 1.78 8.51 10.67
C THR A 52 2.32 8.21 12.07
N GLN A 53 1.73 8.86 13.08
CA GLN A 53 1.97 8.63 14.52
C GLN A 53 0.70 8.83 15.35
N THR A 54 0.60 8.18 16.52
CA THR A 54 -0.62 8.16 17.35
C THR A 54 -0.99 9.52 17.95
N TRP A 55 -0.01 10.39 18.18
CA TRP A 55 -0.22 11.70 18.79
C TRP A 55 -0.65 12.79 17.80
N CYS A 56 -0.62 12.52 16.49
CA CYS A 56 -0.79 13.53 15.43
C CYS A 56 -2.27 13.78 15.09
N PRO A 57 -2.85 14.97 15.40
CA PRO A 57 -4.26 15.23 15.13
C PRO A 57 -4.61 15.24 13.62
N PRO A 58 -3.85 15.89 12.71
CA PRO A 58 -4.13 15.84 11.28
C PRO A 58 -4.08 14.41 10.70
N CYS A 59 -3.31 13.52 11.32
CA CYS A 59 -3.19 12.14 10.90
C CYS A 59 -4.48 11.34 11.09
N ALA A 60 -5.30 11.67 12.11
CA ALA A 60 -6.59 11.03 12.33
C ALA A 60 -7.53 11.27 11.14
N THR A 61 -7.65 12.52 10.68
CA THR A 61 -8.45 12.88 9.50
C THR A 61 -7.94 12.17 8.25
N ALA A 62 -6.63 12.22 8.01
CA ALA A 62 -6.01 11.59 6.84
C ALA A 62 -6.24 10.07 6.82
N ALA A 63 -6.06 9.39 7.96
CA ALA A 63 -6.25 7.95 8.09
C ALA A 63 -7.71 7.53 7.86
N ALA A 64 -8.67 8.30 8.39
CA ALA A 64 -10.09 8.06 8.16
C ALA A 64 -10.43 8.15 6.66
N VAL A 65 -10.00 9.21 5.99
CA VAL A 65 -10.27 9.40 4.55
C VAL A 65 -9.62 8.33 3.70
N MET A 66 -8.36 7.95 3.94
CA MET A 66 -7.73 6.88 3.16
C MET A 66 -8.48 5.55 3.31
N ASN A 67 -8.90 5.21 4.53
CA ASN A 67 -9.67 4.00 4.79
C ASN A 67 -11.04 4.03 4.10
N GLU A 68 -11.71 5.19 4.05
CA GLU A 68 -12.95 5.38 3.29
C GLU A 68 -12.74 5.16 1.80
N ILE A 69 -11.68 5.73 1.22
CA ILE A 69 -11.32 5.53 -0.20
C ILE A 69 -11.00 4.05 -0.48
N TYR A 70 -10.27 3.38 0.40
CA TYR A 70 -9.94 1.95 0.21
C TYR A 70 -11.20 1.08 0.28
N LYS A 71 -12.08 1.34 1.25
CA LYS A 71 -13.33 0.58 1.43
C LYS A 71 -14.36 0.82 0.33
N SER A 72 -14.28 1.92 -0.41
CA SER A 72 -15.21 2.18 -1.52
C SER A 72 -15.05 1.17 -2.65
N GLY A 73 -13.83 0.61 -2.83
CA GLY A 73 -13.49 -0.28 -3.94
C GLY A 73 -13.49 0.42 -5.31
N GLU A 74 -13.54 1.75 -5.35
CA GLU A 74 -13.56 2.54 -6.60
C GLU A 74 -12.18 2.66 -7.26
N TYR A 75 -11.10 2.36 -6.53
CA TYR A 75 -9.71 2.51 -6.97
C TYR A 75 -8.96 1.19 -6.79
N ASP A 76 -8.12 0.84 -7.77
CA ASP A 76 -7.25 -0.35 -7.70
C ASP A 76 -5.93 0.01 -7.01
N PHE A 77 -5.91 -0.14 -5.68
CA PHE A 77 -4.73 0.13 -4.88
C PHE A 77 -4.71 -0.68 -3.59
N HIS A 78 -3.51 -0.86 -3.03
CA HIS A 78 -3.27 -1.32 -1.68
C HIS A 78 -2.58 -0.23 -0.87
N TYR A 79 -2.83 -0.18 0.44
CA TYR A 79 -2.11 0.74 1.31
C TYR A 79 -1.75 0.13 2.66
N VAL A 80 -0.75 0.73 3.30
CA VAL A 80 -0.32 0.38 4.65
C VAL A 80 -0.10 1.64 5.48
N ALA A 81 -0.45 1.58 6.76
CA ALA A 81 -0.18 2.63 7.74
C ALA A 81 1.09 2.34 8.53
N LEU A 82 2.10 3.19 8.34
CA LEU A 82 3.36 3.15 9.05
C LEU A 82 3.25 3.98 10.34
N VAL A 83 2.66 3.37 11.39
CA VAL A 83 2.54 3.97 12.74
C VAL A 83 3.90 3.93 13.45
N SER A 84 4.74 4.90 13.14
CA SER A 84 6.20 4.86 13.40
C SER A 84 6.62 5.03 14.86
N ASP A 85 5.76 5.59 15.69
CA ASP A 85 5.94 5.68 17.14
C ASP A 85 5.66 4.35 17.84
N MET A 86 4.86 3.47 17.23
CA MET A 86 4.42 2.21 17.83
C MET A 86 5.15 0.96 17.29
N ASN A 87 5.66 1.01 16.06
CA ASN A 87 6.35 -0.14 15.45
C ASN A 87 7.73 0.21 14.88
N THR A 88 8.73 -0.58 15.24
CA THR A 88 10.12 -0.36 14.79
C THR A 88 10.30 -0.58 13.29
N ALA A 89 9.62 -1.56 12.68
CA ALA A 89 9.69 -1.76 11.23
C ALA A 89 9.04 -0.57 10.48
N ALA A 90 7.88 -0.11 10.96
CA ALA A 90 7.25 1.09 10.43
C ALA A 90 8.15 2.33 10.55
N ARG A 91 8.84 2.49 11.70
CA ARG A 91 9.81 3.58 11.91
C ARG A 91 10.99 3.53 10.95
N ILE A 92 11.58 2.34 10.77
CA ILE A 92 12.69 2.15 9.82
C ILE A 92 12.22 2.54 8.41
N ARG A 93 11.06 2.05 7.97
CA ARG A 93 10.55 2.38 6.64
C ARG A 93 10.24 3.87 6.47
N THR A 94 9.66 4.51 7.48
CA THR A 94 9.41 5.96 7.49
C THR A 94 10.71 6.76 7.34
N ASN A 95 11.80 6.30 7.95
CA ASN A 95 13.12 6.91 7.79
C ASN A 95 13.71 6.69 6.39
N GLU A 96 13.57 5.48 5.82
CA GLU A 96 13.98 5.17 4.44
C GLU A 96 13.24 6.06 3.42
N LEU A 97 11.98 6.37 3.68
CA LEU A 97 11.14 7.28 2.89
C LEU A 97 11.49 8.77 3.10
N ASN A 98 12.46 9.06 3.97
CA ASN A 98 12.94 10.41 4.29
C ASN A 98 11.81 11.38 4.71
N VAL A 99 10.82 10.86 5.45
CA VAL A 99 9.65 11.63 5.90
C VAL A 99 10.07 12.75 6.85
N LYS A 100 9.56 13.97 6.61
CA LYS A 100 9.88 15.18 7.40
C LYS A 100 8.70 15.69 8.21
N TYR A 101 7.49 15.44 7.75
CA TYR A 101 6.24 15.89 8.34
C TYR A 101 5.25 14.73 8.29
N ILE A 102 4.24 14.76 9.16
CA ILE A 102 3.16 13.77 9.14
C ILE A 102 1.80 14.48 9.24
N PRO A 103 0.72 13.92 8.66
CA PRO A 103 0.72 12.72 7.84
C PRO A 103 1.44 12.95 6.50
N ASP A 104 2.09 11.91 5.97
CA ASP A 104 2.79 11.93 4.68
C ASP A 104 2.47 10.63 3.94
N TYR A 105 1.76 10.75 2.84
CA TYR A 105 1.28 9.63 2.03
C TYR A 105 2.14 9.55 0.78
N VAL A 106 2.88 8.45 0.67
CA VAL A 106 3.80 8.18 -0.43
C VAL A 106 3.12 7.21 -1.39
N PHE A 107 2.89 7.65 -2.63
CA PHE A 107 2.20 6.87 -3.65
C PHE A 107 3.23 6.31 -4.64
N ASP A 108 3.10 5.02 -4.97
CA ASP A 108 3.92 4.27 -5.92
C ASP A 108 5.43 4.43 -5.72
N GLY A 109 5.90 4.23 -4.49
CA GLY A 109 7.34 4.34 -4.22
C GLY A 109 7.87 5.76 -4.42
N ASN A 110 7.06 6.77 -4.10
CA ASN A 110 7.39 8.19 -4.19
C ASN A 110 7.40 8.76 -5.62
N PHE A 111 6.63 8.16 -6.54
CA PHE A 111 6.28 8.81 -7.81
C PHE A 111 5.55 10.14 -7.55
N THR A 112 4.61 10.10 -6.61
CA THR A 112 3.99 11.30 -6.03
C THR A 112 3.79 11.12 -4.53
N ARG A 113 3.60 12.22 -3.82
CA ARG A 113 3.33 12.22 -2.37
C ARG A 113 2.42 13.36 -1.97
N TYR A 114 1.78 13.22 -0.81
CA TYR A 114 0.96 14.26 -0.20
C TYR A 114 1.23 14.39 1.29
N VAL A 115 1.47 15.61 1.74
CA VAL A 115 1.74 15.92 3.15
C VAL A 115 0.59 16.73 3.72
N GLY A 116 0.07 16.31 4.87
CA GLY A 116 -1.05 16.95 5.56
C GLY A 116 -2.40 16.31 5.27
N SER A 117 -3.45 16.97 5.75
CA SER A 117 -4.85 16.51 5.64
C SER A 117 -5.78 17.51 4.96
N GLY A 118 -5.23 18.57 4.35
CA GLY A 118 -6.00 19.52 3.55
C GLY A 118 -6.40 18.91 2.20
N GLY A 119 -7.42 19.48 1.53
CA GLY A 119 -7.78 19.07 0.16
C GLY A 119 -8.26 17.62 0.00
N LEU A 120 -8.48 16.89 1.09
CA LEU A 120 -9.00 15.53 1.08
C LEU A 120 -10.51 15.51 0.80
N PRO A 121 -11.04 14.49 0.10
CA PRO A 121 -10.34 13.31 -0.43
C PRO A 121 -9.60 13.54 -1.76
N GLY A 122 -9.82 14.69 -2.42
CA GLY A 122 -9.34 14.96 -3.79
C GLY A 122 -7.83 14.82 -3.99
N GLU A 123 -7.02 15.23 -3.02
CA GLU A 123 -5.55 15.09 -3.12
C GLU A 123 -5.09 13.62 -3.17
N TYR A 124 -5.84 12.70 -2.56
CA TYR A 124 -5.54 11.26 -2.62
C TYR A 124 -6.05 10.65 -3.91
N THR A 125 -7.31 10.88 -4.27
CA THR A 125 -7.91 10.27 -5.46
C THR A 125 -7.23 10.74 -6.75
N ASN A 126 -6.85 12.02 -6.84
CA ASN A 126 -6.08 12.54 -7.98
C ASN A 126 -4.71 11.82 -8.11
N ARG A 127 -4.02 11.55 -7.00
CA ARG A 127 -2.74 10.85 -7.01
C ARG A 127 -2.88 9.38 -7.35
N LEU A 128 -3.90 8.71 -6.82
CA LEU A 128 -4.24 7.34 -7.20
C LEU A 128 -4.44 7.24 -8.71
N ASN A 129 -5.19 8.17 -9.33
CA ASN A 129 -5.40 8.16 -10.78
C ASN A 129 -4.11 8.45 -11.57
N LEU A 130 -3.27 9.39 -11.11
CA LEU A 130 -1.97 9.67 -11.75
C LEU A 130 -1.03 8.46 -11.69
N CYS A 131 -1.01 7.76 -10.56
CA CYS A 131 -0.26 6.53 -10.34
C CYS A 131 -0.79 5.40 -11.23
N GLY A 132 -2.10 5.13 -11.19
CA GLY A 132 -2.73 4.05 -11.95
C GLY A 132 -2.68 4.23 -13.47
N ALA A 133 -2.49 5.44 -13.97
CA ALA A 133 -2.31 5.74 -15.39
C ALA A 133 -0.87 5.52 -15.89
N ARG A 134 0.10 5.30 -14.99
CA ARG A 134 1.52 5.21 -15.36
C ARG A 134 1.79 3.94 -16.16
N GLU A 135 2.57 4.04 -17.21
CA GLU A 135 3.15 2.86 -17.85
C GLU A 135 4.21 2.24 -16.93
N VAL A 136 4.05 0.95 -16.62
CA VAL A 136 4.93 0.20 -15.71
C VAL A 136 5.42 -1.08 -16.38
N ALA A 137 6.50 -1.66 -15.87
CA ALA A 137 6.94 -2.98 -16.32
C ALA A 137 5.83 -4.02 -16.08
N ASN A 138 5.64 -4.95 -17.00
CA ASN A 138 4.59 -5.97 -16.88
C ASN A 138 5.04 -7.08 -15.94
N VAL A 139 4.80 -6.87 -14.65
CA VAL A 139 5.17 -7.79 -13.57
C VAL A 139 3.92 -8.32 -12.89
N SER A 140 3.86 -9.65 -12.74
CA SER A 140 2.87 -10.32 -11.90
C SER A 140 3.42 -10.57 -10.51
N LEU A 141 2.58 -10.35 -9.50
CA LEU A 141 2.90 -10.54 -8.09
C LEU A 141 1.82 -11.41 -7.44
N ASP A 142 2.23 -12.56 -6.89
CA ASP A 142 1.37 -13.44 -6.11
C ASP A 142 1.83 -13.47 -4.65
N VAL A 143 0.87 -13.44 -3.73
CA VAL A 143 1.11 -13.49 -2.29
C VAL A 143 0.25 -14.61 -1.69
N SER A 144 0.90 -15.55 -1.01
CA SER A 144 0.25 -16.63 -0.28
C SER A 144 0.62 -16.56 1.20
N VAL A 145 -0.39 -16.50 2.07
CA VAL A 145 -0.22 -16.46 3.52
C VAL A 145 -0.89 -17.67 4.16
N LYS A 146 -0.12 -18.38 4.99
CA LYS A 146 -0.62 -19.51 5.81
C LYS A 146 -0.52 -19.15 7.28
N TRP A 147 -1.64 -19.26 7.97
CA TRP A 147 -1.71 -19.15 9.42
C TRP A 147 -1.24 -20.43 10.07
N LEU A 148 -0.12 -20.37 10.81
CA LEU A 148 0.45 -21.52 11.53
C LEU A 148 0.02 -21.58 13.01
N GLY A 149 -0.74 -20.58 13.49
CA GLY A 149 -1.16 -20.49 14.89
C GLY A 149 -0.27 -19.57 15.72
N LEU A 150 -0.81 -19.08 16.85
CA LEU A 150 -0.10 -18.27 17.84
C LEU A 150 0.65 -17.06 17.23
N GLY A 151 0.01 -16.37 16.29
CA GLY A 151 0.60 -15.23 15.57
C GLY A 151 1.72 -15.59 14.60
N THR A 152 1.94 -16.86 14.28
CA THR A 152 2.96 -17.29 13.32
C THR A 152 2.37 -17.39 11.91
N LEU A 153 3.04 -16.77 10.95
CA LEU A 153 2.65 -16.76 9.53
C LEU A 153 3.74 -17.40 8.69
N LYS A 154 3.35 -18.21 7.71
CA LYS A 154 4.22 -18.59 6.59
C LYS A 154 3.79 -17.79 5.38
N ILE A 155 4.71 -16.99 4.86
CA ILE A 155 4.47 -16.02 3.78
C ILE A 155 5.33 -16.45 2.59
N SER A 156 4.68 -16.61 1.45
CA SER A 156 5.31 -16.90 0.17
C SER A 156 4.92 -15.80 -0.81
N VAL A 157 5.91 -15.23 -1.50
CA VAL A 157 5.69 -14.21 -2.52
C VAL A 157 6.38 -14.64 -3.79
N THR A 158 5.65 -14.64 -4.90
CA THR A 158 6.17 -15.00 -6.21
C THR A 158 6.05 -13.81 -7.14
N VAL A 159 7.18 -13.41 -7.73
CA VAL A 159 7.25 -12.35 -8.74
C VAL A 159 7.57 -12.98 -10.07
N LYS A 160 6.90 -12.52 -11.13
CA LYS A 160 7.14 -12.98 -12.51
C LYS A 160 7.18 -11.78 -13.44
N SER A 161 8.24 -11.67 -14.24
CA SER A 161 8.28 -10.73 -15.36
C SER A 161 7.55 -11.38 -16.53
N ASN A 162 6.65 -10.63 -17.18
CA ASN A 162 5.92 -11.08 -18.36
C ASN A 162 6.50 -10.52 -19.67
N ASP A 163 7.38 -9.52 -19.60
CA ASP A 163 8.09 -8.95 -20.75
C ASP A 163 9.33 -9.77 -21.13
N ASP A 164 9.88 -9.63 -22.33
CA ASP A 164 11.02 -10.45 -22.77
C ASP A 164 12.38 -9.92 -22.24
N GLU A 165 12.39 -8.72 -21.66
CA GLU A 165 13.56 -8.07 -21.09
C GLU A 165 13.88 -8.54 -19.65
N ASP A 166 15.15 -8.34 -19.28
CA ASP A 166 15.60 -8.51 -17.89
C ASP A 166 14.89 -7.51 -16.98
N TYR A 167 14.41 -7.97 -15.83
CA TYR A 167 13.77 -7.12 -14.83
C TYR A 167 14.60 -7.06 -13.54
N TYR A 168 14.93 -5.85 -13.11
CA TYR A 168 15.61 -5.58 -11.85
C TYR A 168 14.71 -4.79 -10.92
N GLY A 169 14.52 -5.29 -9.71
CA GLY A 169 13.60 -4.68 -8.77
C GLY A 169 13.97 -4.92 -7.31
N TYR A 170 13.03 -4.53 -6.48
CA TYR A 170 13.06 -4.73 -5.04
C TYR A 170 11.69 -5.17 -4.57
N ILE A 171 11.60 -6.25 -3.80
CA ILE A 171 10.34 -6.73 -3.22
C ILE A 171 10.30 -6.45 -1.74
N ARG A 172 9.18 -5.91 -1.28
CA ARG A 172 8.88 -5.69 0.13
C ARG A 172 7.51 -6.24 0.49
N THR A 173 7.40 -6.81 1.68
CA THR A 173 6.13 -7.24 2.27
C THR A 173 5.88 -6.52 3.58
N TYR A 174 4.62 -6.34 3.89
CA TYR A 174 4.10 -5.71 5.09
C TYR A 174 3.04 -6.63 5.66
N ILE A 175 3.15 -6.96 6.94
CA ILE A 175 2.08 -7.61 7.68
C ILE A 175 1.33 -6.48 8.37
N VAL A 176 0.03 -6.43 8.15
CA VAL A 176 -0.83 -5.37 8.68
C VAL A 176 -1.95 -5.93 9.54
N GLU A 177 -2.35 -5.16 10.55
CA GLU A 177 -3.65 -5.29 11.20
C GLU A 177 -4.67 -4.44 10.44
N LYS A 178 -5.72 -5.06 9.89
CA LYS A 178 -6.80 -4.35 9.16
C LYS A 178 -7.48 -3.33 10.05
N GLU A 179 -7.76 -3.71 11.29
CA GLU A 179 -8.10 -2.84 12.41
C GLU A 179 -6.96 -2.89 13.45
N SER A 180 -6.23 -1.79 13.58
CA SER A 180 -5.02 -1.70 14.39
C SER A 180 -5.30 -1.77 15.88
N ARG A 181 -4.37 -2.35 16.64
CA ARG A 181 -4.30 -2.20 18.11
C ARG A 181 -3.93 -0.77 18.57
N TRP A 182 -3.54 0.10 17.65
CA TRP A 182 -3.11 1.47 17.93
C TRP A 182 -4.13 2.45 17.39
N ASP A 183 -4.53 3.37 18.26
CA ASP A 183 -5.49 4.41 17.95
C ASP A 183 -4.81 5.66 17.37
N THR A 184 -5.57 6.35 16.54
CA THR A 184 -5.32 7.74 16.15
C THR A 184 -5.47 8.66 17.35
N ASN A 185 -5.05 9.92 17.19
CA ASN A 185 -5.24 10.93 18.24
C ASN A 185 -6.72 11.17 18.60
N SER A 186 -7.65 10.82 17.71
CA SER A 186 -9.10 10.94 17.92
C SER A 186 -9.71 9.75 18.67
N GLY A 187 -8.94 8.69 18.96
CA GLY A 187 -9.41 7.51 19.67
C GLY A 187 -9.96 6.39 18.78
N ASP A 188 -9.96 6.57 17.45
CA ASP A 188 -10.33 5.53 16.49
C ASP A 188 -9.09 4.71 16.08
N PRO A 189 -9.21 3.38 15.85
CA PRO A 189 -8.08 2.57 15.42
C PRO A 189 -7.55 3.00 14.05
N TYR A 190 -6.23 2.99 13.90
CA TYR A 190 -5.63 3.00 12.56
C TYR A 190 -6.09 1.78 11.76
N HIS A 191 -6.08 1.88 10.44
CA HIS A 191 -6.39 0.78 9.55
C HIS A 191 -5.17 0.41 8.71
N GLN A 192 -5.02 -0.87 8.39
CA GLN A 192 -3.86 -1.42 7.68
C GLN A 192 -2.52 -1.09 8.36
N ALA A 193 -2.47 -1.12 9.69
CA ALA A 193 -1.28 -0.73 10.44
C ALA A 193 -0.20 -1.81 10.41
N VAL A 194 1.03 -1.43 10.03
CA VAL A 194 2.16 -2.35 9.88
C VAL A 194 2.66 -2.86 11.23
N ILE A 195 2.62 -4.18 11.40
CA ILE A 195 3.19 -4.88 12.56
C ILE A 195 4.50 -5.61 12.23
N GLY A 196 4.78 -5.87 10.95
CA GLY A 196 6.03 -6.51 10.52
C GLY A 196 6.34 -6.31 9.04
N MET A 197 7.61 -6.49 8.66
CA MET A 197 8.09 -6.39 7.28
C MET A 197 9.08 -7.52 6.95
N PRO A 198 8.59 -8.75 6.75
CA PRO A 198 9.43 -9.95 6.82
C PRO A 198 10.26 -10.24 5.57
N ILE A 199 9.85 -9.72 4.40
CA ILE A 199 10.58 -9.80 3.13
C ILE A 199 10.93 -8.38 2.67
N ASN A 200 12.22 -8.16 2.40
CA ASN A 200 12.80 -6.88 2.02
C ASN A 200 14.09 -7.18 1.22
N ARG A 201 13.98 -7.43 -0.09
CA ARG A 201 15.05 -8.07 -0.89
C ARG A 201 15.15 -7.50 -2.31
N HIS A 202 16.36 -7.50 -2.86
CA HIS A 202 16.57 -7.31 -4.29
C HIS A 202 15.99 -8.47 -5.10
N LEU A 203 15.55 -8.15 -6.31
CA LEU A 203 14.95 -9.06 -7.28
C LEU A 203 15.67 -8.88 -8.62
N SER A 204 16.01 -9.99 -9.27
CA SER A 204 16.57 -9.99 -10.62
C SER A 204 15.98 -11.16 -11.39
N LEU A 205 15.22 -10.86 -12.44
CA LEU A 205 14.59 -11.82 -13.33
C LEU A 205 15.27 -11.71 -14.69
N ILE A 206 16.33 -12.50 -14.88
CA ILE A 206 17.18 -12.45 -16.07
C ILE A 206 16.68 -13.46 -17.09
N LYS A 207 16.33 -12.96 -18.28
CA LYS A 207 15.83 -13.68 -19.45
C LYS A 207 16.80 -13.69 -20.62
N SER A 208 17.92 -12.97 -20.53
CA SER A 208 18.91 -12.90 -21.61
C SER A 208 19.21 -14.26 -22.26
N GLU A 209 19.32 -14.28 -23.59
CA GLU A 209 19.56 -15.49 -24.38
C GLU A 209 20.86 -16.21 -23.99
N VAL A 210 21.81 -15.48 -23.42
CA VAL A 210 23.15 -16.00 -23.08
C VAL A 210 23.10 -16.85 -21.81
N GLN A 211 22.35 -16.43 -20.78
CA GLN A 211 22.15 -17.17 -19.52
C GLN A 211 20.84 -16.79 -18.83
N PRO A 212 19.69 -17.44 -19.15
CA PRO A 212 18.45 -17.21 -18.42
C PRO A 212 18.58 -17.76 -17.00
N LEU A 213 18.27 -16.93 -15.99
CA LEU A 213 18.27 -17.38 -14.59
C LEU A 213 16.89 -17.89 -14.18
N ALA A 214 15.85 -17.08 -14.40
CA ALA A 214 14.46 -17.43 -14.16
C ALA A 214 13.54 -16.32 -14.70
N ASN A 215 12.35 -16.71 -15.19
CA ASN A 215 11.27 -15.76 -15.49
C ASN A 215 10.42 -15.41 -14.25
N SER A 216 10.57 -16.18 -13.17
CA SER A 216 9.88 -16.01 -11.90
C SER A 216 10.78 -16.35 -10.72
N TYR A 217 10.62 -15.62 -9.63
CA TYR A 217 11.34 -15.86 -8.38
C TYR A 217 10.37 -15.91 -7.20
N SER A 218 10.60 -16.82 -6.26
CA SER A 218 9.78 -16.96 -5.07
C SER A 218 10.60 -16.75 -3.79
N PHE A 219 10.06 -15.95 -2.88
CA PHE A 219 10.59 -15.73 -1.54
C PHE A 219 9.66 -16.36 -0.53
N GLU A 220 10.22 -17.06 0.45
CA GLU A 220 9.45 -17.68 1.52
C GLU A 220 10.06 -17.31 2.88
N VAL A 221 9.20 -16.95 3.84
CA VAL A 221 9.59 -16.65 5.21
C VAL A 221 8.55 -17.16 6.18
N THR A 222 8.99 -17.70 7.32
CA THR A 222 8.13 -17.91 8.48
C THR A 222 8.34 -16.74 9.43
N TRP A 223 7.31 -15.89 9.58
CA TRP A 223 7.33 -14.76 10.49
C TRP A 223 6.82 -15.21 11.88
N PRO A 224 7.67 -15.19 12.92
CA PRO A 224 7.32 -15.70 14.24
C PRO A 224 6.66 -14.61 15.09
N GLY A 225 5.51 -14.10 14.67
CA GLY A 225 4.83 -12.96 15.33
C GLY A 225 4.65 -13.15 16.84
N GLY A 226 4.31 -14.36 17.29
CA GLY A 226 4.22 -14.69 18.71
C GLY A 226 5.49 -14.38 19.53
N LEU A 227 6.67 -14.66 18.97
CA LEU A 227 7.96 -14.34 19.63
C LEU A 227 8.31 -12.86 19.55
N LEU A 228 7.64 -12.11 18.67
CA LEU A 228 7.84 -10.68 18.43
C LEU A 228 6.81 -9.81 19.18
N GLY A 229 6.00 -10.41 20.06
CA GLY A 229 4.97 -9.71 20.84
C GLY A 229 3.59 -9.62 20.17
N PHE A 230 3.40 -10.32 19.04
CA PHE A 230 2.14 -10.36 18.28
C PHE A 230 1.45 -11.73 18.38
N GLY A 231 1.55 -12.39 19.55
CA GLY A 231 0.91 -13.70 19.78
C GLY A 231 -0.61 -13.62 19.93
N ASP A 232 -1.12 -12.41 20.15
CA ASP A 232 -2.53 -12.06 20.35
C ASP A 232 -3.27 -11.69 19.06
N ILE A 233 -2.57 -11.57 17.92
CA ILE A 233 -3.20 -11.21 16.65
C ILE A 233 -4.23 -12.26 16.24
N LYS A 234 -5.29 -11.80 15.57
CA LYS A 234 -6.38 -12.64 15.09
C LYS A 234 -6.23 -12.85 13.58
N LYS A 235 -6.39 -14.11 13.14
CA LYS A 235 -6.21 -14.50 11.74
C LYS A 235 -7.00 -13.62 10.75
N ASP A 236 -8.26 -13.34 11.08
CA ASP A 236 -9.21 -12.56 10.29
C ASP A 236 -8.96 -11.05 10.31
N ASN A 237 -8.08 -10.57 11.21
CA ASN A 237 -7.66 -9.17 11.28
C ASN A 237 -6.29 -8.93 10.62
N ILE A 238 -5.68 -9.96 10.02
CA ILE A 238 -4.35 -9.84 9.41
C ILE A 238 -4.46 -9.92 7.89
N GLU A 239 -3.66 -9.09 7.23
CA GLU A 239 -3.40 -9.13 5.80
C GLU A 239 -1.89 -9.00 5.57
N VAL A 240 -1.39 -9.57 4.48
CA VAL A 240 -0.02 -9.31 4.00
C VAL A 240 -0.09 -8.59 2.69
N VAL A 241 0.46 -7.39 2.65
CA VAL A 241 0.56 -6.56 1.45
C VAL A 241 2.00 -6.65 0.92
N ALA A 242 2.18 -6.78 -0.39
CA ALA A 242 3.47 -6.83 -1.06
C ALA A 242 3.54 -5.77 -2.16
N ALA A 243 4.72 -5.21 -2.39
CA ALA A 243 4.97 -4.28 -3.48
C ALA A 243 6.34 -4.57 -4.13
N VAL A 244 6.35 -4.60 -5.47
CA VAL A 244 7.56 -4.70 -6.29
C VAL A 244 7.91 -3.31 -6.79
N TYR A 245 9.13 -2.87 -6.49
CA TYR A 245 9.68 -1.58 -6.90
C TYR A 245 10.68 -1.80 -8.02
N ASN A 246 10.58 -1.00 -9.07
CA ASN A 246 11.55 -0.93 -10.15
C ASN A 246 12.90 -0.41 -9.63
N SER A 247 14.02 -1.05 -9.98
CA SER A 247 15.33 -0.59 -9.50
C SER A 247 15.82 0.70 -10.17
N ASP A 248 15.39 0.97 -11.39
CA ASP A 248 15.85 2.14 -12.15
C ASP A 248 15.14 3.42 -11.69
N THR A 249 13.84 3.32 -11.41
CA THR A 249 13.02 4.48 -11.02
C THR A 249 12.78 4.58 -9.51
N GLY A 250 12.84 3.46 -8.80
CA GLY A 250 12.42 3.36 -7.40
C GLY A 250 10.89 3.33 -7.20
N PHE A 251 10.11 3.41 -8.28
CA PHE A 251 8.64 3.39 -8.21
C PHE A 251 8.08 1.98 -8.19
N VAL A 252 6.85 1.84 -7.74
CA VAL A 252 6.17 0.53 -7.69
C VAL A 252 5.71 0.14 -9.08
N ASP A 253 6.00 -1.09 -9.52
CA ASP A 253 5.46 -1.64 -10.77
C ASP A 253 4.23 -2.54 -10.51
N GLN A 254 4.12 -3.12 -9.32
CA GLN A 254 2.96 -3.93 -8.93
C GLN A 254 2.82 -4.03 -7.41
N SER A 255 1.58 -4.09 -6.94
CA SER A 255 1.27 -4.50 -5.57
C SER A 255 0.18 -5.57 -5.51
N ALA A 256 0.13 -6.29 -4.39
CA ALA A 256 -0.84 -7.35 -4.17
C ALA A 256 -1.02 -7.56 -2.66
N ALA A 257 -2.16 -8.09 -2.25
CA ALA A 257 -2.41 -8.44 -0.86
C ALA A 257 -3.06 -9.82 -0.73
N SER A 258 -2.88 -10.44 0.45
CA SER A 258 -3.43 -11.76 0.74
C SER A 258 -3.69 -11.95 2.23
N GLU A 259 -4.85 -12.52 2.56
CA GLU A 259 -5.21 -12.86 3.93
C GLU A 259 -4.73 -14.27 4.32
N PRO A 260 -4.42 -14.52 5.61
CA PRO A 260 -4.00 -15.84 6.06
C PRO A 260 -5.06 -16.93 5.87
N THR A 261 -4.71 -17.96 5.12
CA THR A 261 -5.47 -19.20 5.04
C THR A 261 -5.04 -20.18 6.13
N SER A 262 -5.97 -21.00 6.64
CA SER A 262 -5.62 -22.06 7.58
C SER A 262 -4.95 -23.21 6.84
N VAL A 263 -3.91 -23.80 7.43
CA VAL A 263 -3.38 -25.07 6.94
C VAL A 263 -4.41 -26.16 7.19
N SER A 264 -4.95 -26.75 6.12
CA SER A 264 -5.79 -27.95 6.24
C SER A 264 -4.93 -29.11 6.73
N VAL A 265 -4.99 -29.41 8.03
CA VAL A 265 -4.40 -30.63 8.56
C VAL A 265 -5.31 -31.78 8.14
N ASN A 266 -4.88 -32.55 7.14
CA ASN A 266 -5.56 -33.78 6.78
C ASN A 266 -5.24 -34.82 7.85
N TYR A 267 -6.11 -34.94 8.86
CA TYR A 267 -6.06 -36.00 9.87
C TYR A 267 -6.43 -37.35 9.21
N LYS A 268 -5.64 -37.83 8.25
CA LYS A 268 -5.68 -39.24 7.87
C LYS A 268 -5.11 -40.05 9.04
N SER A 269 -6.04 -40.46 9.90
CA SER A 269 -5.92 -41.54 10.89
C SER A 269 -4.58 -41.60 11.62
N PHE A 270 -4.44 -40.84 12.71
CA PHE A 270 -3.90 -41.49 13.90
C PHE A 270 -4.97 -42.49 14.35
N SER A 271 -4.97 -43.70 13.78
CA SER A 271 -5.66 -44.80 14.43
C SER A 271 -5.03 -44.88 15.82
N PHE A 272 -5.84 -44.67 16.86
CA PHE A 272 -5.44 -44.82 18.24
C PHE A 272 -4.43 -45.94 18.35
N VAL A 273 -3.20 -45.61 18.77
CA VAL A 273 -2.23 -46.62 19.22
C VAL A 273 -3.01 -47.50 20.17
N ASN A 274 -3.18 -48.74 19.76
CA ASN A 274 -4.16 -49.69 20.30
C ASN A 274 -4.09 -49.64 21.83
N LEU A 275 -5.13 -49.08 22.49
CA LEU A 275 -5.18 -48.89 23.95
C LEU A 275 -4.97 -50.22 24.71
N ASN A 276 -5.19 -51.36 24.04
CA ASN A 276 -4.87 -52.69 24.57
C ASN A 276 -3.37 -52.95 24.74
N ILE A 277 -2.49 -52.32 23.96
CA ILE A 277 -1.03 -52.42 24.11
C ILE A 277 -0.60 -51.69 25.38
N PHE A 278 -1.11 -50.48 25.61
CA PHE A 278 -0.85 -49.74 26.85
C PHE A 278 -1.45 -50.45 28.07
N ARG A 279 -2.64 -51.06 27.95
CA ARG A 279 -3.24 -51.85 29.04
C ARG A 279 -2.40 -53.08 29.39
N ASN A 280 -1.90 -53.83 28.39
CA ASN A 280 -1.05 -55.00 28.64
C ASN A 280 0.32 -54.63 29.24
N ILE A 281 0.88 -53.47 28.88
CA ILE A 281 2.12 -52.98 29.49
C ILE A 281 1.88 -52.58 30.96
N LEU A 282 0.77 -51.91 31.25
CA LEU A 282 0.42 -51.49 32.61
C LEU A 282 0.07 -52.69 33.52
N GLU A 283 -0.68 -53.67 33.01
CA GLU A 283 -1.02 -54.89 33.75
C GLU A 283 0.21 -55.78 34.03
N ASN A 284 1.20 -55.79 33.14
CA ASN A 284 2.45 -56.51 33.40
C ASN A 284 3.37 -55.78 34.38
N LEU A 285 3.36 -54.45 34.41
CA LEU A 285 4.11 -53.66 35.39
C LEU A 285 3.56 -53.80 36.82
N LEU A 286 2.24 -53.96 36.96
CA LEU A 286 1.57 -54.15 38.26
C LEU A 286 1.74 -55.57 38.85
N LYS A 287 2.20 -56.55 38.07
CA LYS A 287 2.48 -57.92 38.57
C LYS A 287 3.84 -58.09 39.24
N TRP A 288 4.69 -57.06 39.17
CA TRP A 288 6.03 -57.03 39.78
C TRP A 288 6.15 -56.04 40.94
N LEU A 289 5.02 -55.55 41.46
CA LEU A 289 4.87 -54.80 42.71
C LEU A 289 4.05 -55.65 43.70
#